data_AF-A0A7Y5XXR0-F1
#
_entry.id   AF-A0A7Y5XXR0-F1
#
_cell.length_a   1.000
_cell.length_b   1.000
_cell.length_c   1.000
_cell.angle_alpha   90.00
_cell.angle_beta   90.00
_cell.angle_gamma   90.00
#
_symmetry.space_group_name_H-M   'P 1'
#
loop_
_entity.id
_entity.type
_entity.pdbx_description
1 polymer ?
#
loop_
_entity_poly.entity_id
_entity_poly.type
_entity_poly.pdbx_seq_one_letter_code
_entity_poly.pdbx_strand_id
1 'polypeptide(L)' 'MKVGVLAVQGNFREHAAMLHSLGAEVVEVRLPGQLEGLDGLVIPGGESSVMDKLARAYGLAAPLKA' A
#
# COMPACT_ATOMS: atom_id res chain seq x y z
N MET A 1 2.20 -5.08 15.04
CA MET A 1 1.29 -5.10 13.87
C MET A 1 2.01 -4.44 12.72
N LYS A 2 2.15 -5.17 11.61
CA LYS A 2 2.85 -4.75 10.40
C LYS A 2 1.84 -4.42 9.32
N VAL A 3 1.77 -3.15 8.95
CA VAL A 3 0.75 -2.62 8.02
C VAL A 3 1.40 -2.12 6.76
N GLY A 4 0.93 -2.59 5.61
CA GLY A 4 1.31 -2.01 4.33
C GLY A 4 0.54 -0.74 4.04
N VAL A 5 1.18 0.23 3.38
CA VAL A 5 0.50 1.33 2.71
C VAL A 5 0.88 1.27 1.24
N LEU A 6 -0.11 1.16 0.36
CA LEU A 6 0.12 1.13 -1.08
C LEU A 6 0.71 2.47 -1.54
N ALA A 7 1.95 2.45 -2.03
CA ALA A 7 2.78 3.62 -2.32
C ALA A 7 3.09 3.77 -3.83
N VAL A 8 2.14 3.40 -4.70
CA VAL A 8 2.26 3.57 -6.16
C VAL A 8 1.80 4.95 -6.63
N GLN A 9 0.79 5.52 -5.98
CA GLN A 9 0.25 6.87 -6.22
C GLN A 9 -0.67 7.26 -5.05
N GLY A 10 -0.82 8.56 -4.79
CA GLY A 10 -1.74 9.10 -3.79
C GLY A 10 -1.08 9.57 -2.49
N ASN A 11 -1.89 9.88 -1.49
CA ASN A 11 -1.48 10.49 -0.21
C ASN A 11 -1.03 9.41 0.80
N PHE A 12 -0.06 8.57 0.42
CA PHE A 12 0.41 7.47 1.27
C PHE A 12 1.22 7.96 2.48
N ARG A 13 1.87 9.12 2.39
CA ARG A 13 2.76 9.66 3.44
C ARG A 13 1.99 9.98 4.72
N GLU A 14 0.82 10.58 4.59
CA GLU A 14 -0.04 10.93 5.72
C GLU A 14 -0.55 9.68 6.44
N HIS A 15 -0.91 8.64 5.68
CA HIS A 15 -1.32 7.36 6.23
C HIS A 15 -0.16 6.66 6.95
N ALA A 16 1.04 6.65 6.35
CA ALA A 16 2.22 6.06 6.95
C ALA A 16 2.62 6.79 8.25
N ALA A 17 2.63 8.13 8.24
CA ALA A 17 2.92 8.93 9.41
C ALA A 17 1.91 8.69 10.55
N MET A 18 0.61 8.62 10.22
CA MET A 18 -0.45 8.33 11.19
C MET A 18 -0.27 6.93 11.79
N LEU A 19 -0.06 5.89 10.97
CA LEU A 19 0.14 4.52 11.45
C LEU A 19 1.39 4.39 12.32
N HIS A 20 2.49 5.04 11.93
CA HIS A 20 3.70 5.12 12.77
C HIS A 20 3.41 5.80 14.11
N SER A 21 2.64 6.88 14.13
CA SER A 21 2.28 7.59 15.38
C SER A 21 1.44 6.73 16.33
N LEU A 22 0.73 5.72 15.80
CA LEU A 22 -0.04 4.74 16.56
C LEU A 22 0.79 3.50 16.96
N GLY A 23 2.08 3.45 16.61
CA GLY A 23 2.99 2.36 16.97
C GLY A 23 3.01 1.17 16.01
N ALA A 24 2.46 1.31 14.80
CA ALA A 24 2.54 0.26 13.79
C ALA A 24 3.92 0.24 13.09
N GLU A 25 4.37 -0.96 12.71
CA GLU A 25 5.45 -1.12 11.73
C GLU A 25 4.84 -0.91 10.34
N VAL A 26 5.27 0.14 9.63
CA VAL A 26 4.70 0.49 8.33
C VAL A 26 5.64 0.08 7.21
N VAL A 27 5.07 -0.56 6.19
CA VAL A 27 5.76 -0.89 4.94
C VAL A 27 5.14 -0.12 3.79
N GLU A 28 5.92 0.71 3.10
CA GLU A 28 5.48 1.31 1.85
C GLU A 28 5.55 0.28 0.72
N VAL A 29 4.38 -0.18 0.27
CA VAL A 29 4.25 -1.24 -0.74
C VAL A 29 4.27 -0.64 -2.13
N ARG A 30 5.36 -0.94 -2.86
CA ARG A 30 5.58 -0.58 -4.27
C ARG A 30 5.74 -1.81 -5.16
N LEU A 31 6.07 -2.95 -4.56
CA LEU A 31 6.36 -4.22 -5.23
C LEU A 31 5.61 -5.38 -4.54
N PRO A 32 5.26 -6.44 -5.28
CA PRO A 32 4.51 -7.58 -4.75
C PRO A 32 5.13 -8.24 -3.50
N GLY A 33 6.45 -8.44 -3.48
CA GLY A 33 7.13 -9.07 -2.35
C GLY A 33 7.03 -8.29 -1.03
N GLN A 34 6.64 -7.02 -1.07
CA GLN A 34 6.44 -6.21 0.14
C GLN A 34 5.08 -6.45 0.79
N LEU A 35 4.20 -7.23 0.15
CA LEU A 35 2.92 -7.68 0.72
C LEU A 35 3.11 -8.84 1.71
N GLU A 36 4.26 -9.52 1.65
CA GLU A 36 4.52 -10.70 2.47
C GLU A 36 4.62 -10.34 3.96
N GLY A 37 3.87 -11.08 4.78
CA GLY A 37 3.90 -10.91 6.24
C GLY A 37 3.22 -9.64 6.76
N LEU A 38 2.41 -8.97 5.94
CA LEU A 38 1.57 -7.86 6.41
C LEU A 38 0.30 -8.38 7.11
N ASP A 39 -0.04 -7.74 8.22
CA ASP A 39 -1.30 -7.96 8.96
C ASP A 39 -2.49 -7.25 8.28
N GLY A 40 -2.21 -6.26 7.43
CA GLY A 40 -3.21 -5.49 6.71
C GLY A 40 -2.60 -4.53 5.70
N LEU A 41 -3.43 -4.03 4.79
CA LEU A 41 -3.03 -3.09 3.74
C LEU A 41 -3.97 -1.89 3.71
N VAL A 42 -3.40 -0.70 3.75
CA VAL A 42 -4.10 0.56 3.47
C VAL A 42 -3.95 0.91 2.00
N ILE A 43 -5.08 1.11 1.33
CA ILE A 43 -5.15 1.70 -0.01
C ILE A 43 -5.51 3.18 0.17
N PRO A 44 -4.55 4.11 0.00
CA PRO A 44 -4.82 5.52 0.19
C PRO A 44 -5.76 6.04 -0.90
N GLY A 45 -6.40 7.18 -0.64
CA GLY A 45 -7.17 7.90 -1.65
C GLY A 45 -6.29 8.41 -2.80
N GLY A 46 -6.91 8.60 -3.97
CA GLY A 46 -6.25 9.02 -5.19
C GLY A 46 -7.17 8.87 -6.40
N GLU A 47 -6.58 8.95 -7.59
CA GLU A 47 -7.31 8.73 -8.84
C GLU A 47 -7.32 7.22 -9.13
N SER A 48 -8.47 6.58 -8.92
CA SER A 48 -8.59 5.11 -8.95
C SER A 48 -8.17 4.48 -10.29
N SER A 49 -8.45 5.18 -11.39
CA SER A 49 -8.04 4.76 -12.74
C SER A 49 -6.52 4.72 -12.91
N VAL A 50 -5.82 5.70 -12.33
CA VAL A 50 -4.36 5.75 -12.30
C VAL A 50 -3.79 4.68 -11.37
N MET A 51 -4.42 4.48 -10.20
CA MET A 51 -4.01 3.45 -9.25
C MET A 51 -4.12 2.04 -9.83
N ASP A 52 -5.23 1.70 -10.52
CA ASP A 52 -5.38 0.39 -11.20
C ASP A 52 -4.31 0.21 -12.30
N LYS A 53 -4.07 1.24 -13.11
CA LYS A 53 -3.04 1.20 -14.16
C LYS A 53 -1.65 0.95 -13.57
N LEU A 54 -1.28 1.64 -12.49
CA LEU A 54 0.01 1.47 -11.83
C LEU A 54 0.11 0.13 -11.11
N ALA A 55 -0.95 -0.30 -10.42
CA ALA A 55 -0.99 -1.60 -9.77
C ALA A 55 -0.75 -2.74 -10.78
N ARG A 56 -1.30 -2.64 -12.00
CA ARG A 56 -1.00 -3.60 -13.08
C ARG A 56 0.43 -3.49 -13.57
N ALA A 57 0.93 -2.26 -13.79
CA ALA A 57 2.29 -2.02 -14.27
C ALA A 57 3.37 -2.56 -13.31
N TYR A 58 3.14 -2.51 -12.00
CA TYR A 58 4.05 -3.02 -10.97
C TYR A 58 3.74 -4.46 -10.52
N GLY A 59 2.81 -5.16 -11.18
CA GLY A 59 2.47 -6.54 -10.85
C GLY A 59 1.73 -6.72 -9.53
N LEU A 60 1.20 -5.65 -8.94
CA LEU A 60 0.44 -5.65 -7.68
C LEU A 60 -1.04 -6.02 -7.87
N ALA A 61 -1.61 -5.83 -9.06
CA ALA A 61 -3.04 -6.03 -9.29
C ALA A 61 -3.54 -7.46 -9.04
N ALA A 62 -2.73 -8.48 -9.33
CA ALA A 62 -3.10 -9.88 -9.06
C ALA A 62 -2.98 -10.22 -7.55
N PRO A 63 -1.87 -9.91 -6.86
CA PRO A 63 -1.75 -10.08 -5.42
C PRO A 63 -2.86 -9.40 -4.58
N LEU A 64 -3.42 -8.28 -5.05
CA LEU A 64 -4.43 -7.50 -4.33
C LEU A 64 -5.88 -8.00 -4.47
N LYS A 65 -6.14 -9.00 -5.31
CA LYS A 65 -7.50 -9.53 -5.58
C LYS A 65 -7.91 -10.74 -4.71
N ALA A 66 -7.10 -11.09 -3.73
CA ALA A 66 -7.29 -12.26 -2.87
C ALA A 66 -8.64 -12.27 -2.13
#